data_AF-A0A7M3X6Y6-F1
#
_entry.id   AF-A0A7M3X6Y6-F1
#
_cell.length_a   1.000
_cell.length_b   1.000
_cell.length_c   1.000
_cell.angle_alpha   90.00
_cell.angle_beta   90.00
_cell.angle_gamma   90.00
#
_symmetry.space_group_name_H-M   'P 1'
#
loop_
_entity.id
_entity.type
_entity.pdbx_description
1 polymer ?
#
loop_
_entity_poly.entity_id
_entity_poly.type
_entity_poly.pdbx_seq_one_letter_code
_entity_poly.pdbx_strand_id
1 'polypeptide(L)' 'MQPTSVYTRDRCVTGIHGLDEILRGGIPYGSTVLAAGTCGSGKTTLGMEFLVR' A
#
# COMPACT_ATOMS: atom_id res chain seq x y z
N MET A 1 -22.25 13.62 9.45
CA MET A 1 -20.92 13.02 9.27
C MET A 1 -20.62 12.20 10.51
N GLN A 2 -20.66 10.87 10.43
CA GLN A 2 -20.23 10.03 11.54
C GLN A 2 -18.70 10.17 11.74
N PRO A 3 -18.21 10.17 12.99
CA PRO A 3 -16.78 10.19 13.24
C PRO A 3 -16.16 8.93 12.64
N THR A 4 -15.17 9.10 11.77
CA THR A 4 -14.40 8.00 11.20
C THR A 4 -13.65 7.32 12.33
N SER A 5 -14.24 6.27 12.90
CA SER A 5 -13.58 5.45 13.90
C SER A 5 -12.21 5.05 13.38
N VAL A 6 -11.17 5.43 14.13
CA VAL A 6 -9.78 5.04 13.89
C VAL A 6 -9.65 3.58 14.29
N TYR A 7 -10.25 2.69 13.52
CA TYR A 7 -9.99 1.27 13.65
C TYR A 7 -8.55 1.04 13.23
N THR A 8 -7.69 0.64 14.18
CA THR A 8 -6.39 0.06 13.86
C THR A 8 -6.68 -1.26 13.15
N ARG A 9 -6.71 -1.20 11.82
CA ARG A 9 -6.76 -2.40 10.98
C ARG A 9 -5.37 -3.00 10.96
N ASP A 10 -5.31 -4.33 10.99
CA ASP A 10 -4.11 -5.06 10.62
C ASP A 10 -3.62 -4.56 9.26
N ARG A 11 -2.31 -4.57 9.05
CA ARG A 11 -1.67 -4.06 7.83
C ARG A 11 -0.85 -5.15 7.16
N CYS A 12 -0.88 -5.14 5.83
CA CYS A 12 -0.04 -5.96 4.97
C CYS A 12 1.18 -5.15 4.56
N VAL A 13 2.37 -5.60 4.98
CA VAL A 13 3.64 -5.01 4.53
C VAL A 13 3.80 -5.19 3.03
N THR A 14 4.38 -4.20 2.36
CA THR A 14 4.55 -4.21 0.91
C THR A 14 5.86 -4.83 0.46
N GLY A 15 6.78 -5.10 1.40
CA GLY A 15 8.14 -5.56 1.10
C GLY A 15 9.06 -4.44 0.58
N ILE A 16 8.52 -3.24 0.37
CA ILE A 16 9.24 -2.05 -0.08
C ILE A 16 9.41 -1.14 1.14
N HIS A 17 10.59 -1.18 1.78
CA HIS A 17 10.87 -0.48 3.04
C HIS A 17 10.40 0.98 3.06
N GLY A 18 10.80 1.78 2.06
CA GLY A 18 10.42 3.20 2.00
C GLY A 18 8.91 3.42 1.81
N LEU A 19 8.21 2.49 1.14
CA LEU A 19 6.76 2.57 0.99
C LEU A 19 6.06 2.18 2.29
N ASP A 20 6.55 1.16 2.99
CA ASP A 20 6.01 0.72 4.28
C ASP A 20 6.15 1.82 5.35
N GLU A 21 7.26 2.55 5.35
CA GLU A 21 7.45 3.73 6.21
C GLU A 21 6.42 4.82 5.90
N ILE A 22 6.24 5.16 4.62
CA ILE A 22 5.25 6.17 4.17
C ILE A 22 3.82 5.74 4.57
N LEU A 23 3.50 4.45 4.41
CA LEU A 23 2.19 3.89 4.73
C LEU A 23 1.98 3.59 6.22
N ARG A 24 3.02 3.80 7.05
CA ARG A 24 3.04 3.52 8.50
C ARG A 24 2.78 2.04 8.80
N GLY A 25 3.60 1.17 8.21
CA GLY A 25 3.53 -0.28 8.40
C GLY A 25 2.69 -1.01 7.35
N GLY A 26 2.51 -0.42 6.16
CA GLY A 26 1.90 -1.09 5.01
C GLY A 26 0.40 -0.78 4.79
N ILE A 27 -0.21 -1.55 3.89
CA ILE A 27 -1.57 -1.35 3.38
C ILE A 27 -2.58 -1.93 4.38
N PRO A 28 -3.60 -1.18 4.85
CA PRO A 28 -4.65 -1.72 5.70
C PRO A 28 -5.41 -2.88 5.02
N TYR A 29 -5.69 -3.95 5.76
CA TYR A 29 -6.51 -5.04 5.21
C TYR A 29 -7.92 -4.55 4.80
N GLY A 30 -8.45 -5.16 3.74
CA GLY A 30 -9.75 -4.80 3.17
C GLY A 30 -9.77 -3.45 2.45
N SER A 31 -8.60 -2.96 2.02
CA SER A 31 -8.46 -1.76 1.20
C SER A 31 -8.20 -2.09 -0.27
N THR A 32 -8.66 -1.22 -1.17
CA THR A 32 -8.28 -1.22 -2.59
C THR A 32 -7.28 -0.10 -2.83
N VAL A 33 -6.15 -0.40 -3.46
CA VAL A 33 -5.08 0.58 -3.74
C VAL A 33 -4.94 0.80 -5.24
N LEU A 34 -4.87 2.06 -5.66
CA LEU A 34 -4.64 2.46 -7.06
C LEU A 34 -3.20 2.95 -7.23
N ALA A 35 -2.41 2.23 -8.05
CA ALA A 35 -1.10 2.69 -8.49
C ALA A 35 -1.22 3.41 -9.85
N ALA A 36 -1.07 4.74 -9.87
CA ALA A 36 -1.22 5.56 -11.07
C ALA A 36 0.08 6.32 -11.43
N GLY A 37 0.31 6.54 -12.73
CA GLY A 37 1.51 7.24 -13.22
C GLY A 37 1.69 7.07 -14.74
N THR A 38 2.63 7.82 -15.32
CA THR A 38 2.97 7.78 -16.76
C THR A 38 3.57 6.44 -17.20
N CYS A 39 3.74 6.23 -18.51
CA CYS A 39 4.45 5.04 -19.01
C CYS A 39 5.89 5.01 -18.45
N GLY A 40 6.39 3.82 -18.12
CA GLY A 40 7.73 3.65 -17.55
C GLY A 40 7.86 4.04 -16.07
N SER A 41 6.78 4.45 -15.39
CA SER A 41 6.83 4.87 -13.96
C SER A 41 6.98 3.71 -12.95
N GLY A 42 7.25 2.48 -13.40
CA GLY A 42 7.49 1.34 -12.51
C GLY A 42 6.27 0.71 -11.84
N LYS A 43 5.03 0.98 -12.26
CA LYS A 43 3.80 0.39 -11.66
C LYS A 43 3.80 -1.14 -11.66
N THR A 44 4.20 -1.75 -12.79
CA THR A 44 4.28 -3.20 -12.89
C THR A 44 5.37 -3.74 -11.97
N THR A 45 6.51 -3.07 -11.89
CA THR A 45 7.59 -3.42 -10.95
C THR A 45 7.12 -3.33 -9.51
N LEU A 46 6.41 -2.26 -9.12
CA LEU A 46 5.82 -2.12 -7.79
C LEU A 46 4.87 -3.28 -7.48
N GLY A 47 4.01 -3.66 -8.44
CA GLY A 47 3.12 -4.82 -8.29
C GLY A 47 3.87 -6.15 -8.17
N MET A 48 4.92 -6.36 -8.96
CA MET A 48 5.76 -7.56 -8.86
C MET A 48 6.48 -7.64 -7.52
N GLU A 49 7.01 -6.51 -7.03
CA GLU A 49 7.70 -6.46 -5.74
C GLU A 49 6.75 -6.81 -4.59
N PHE A 50 5.53 -6.28 -4.62
CA PHE A 50 4.49 -6.63 -3.65
C PHE A 50 4.05 -8.10 -3.72
N LEU A 51 4.12 -8.75 -4.89
CA LEU A 51 3.68 -10.14 -5.08
C LEU A 51 4.76 -11.18 -4.76
N VAL A 52 6.03 -10.83 -4.98
CA VAL A 52 7.15 -11.78 -4.90
C VAL A 52 7.88 -11.69 -3.55
N ARG A 53 7.92 -10.51 -2.92
CA ARG A 53 8.59 -10.30 -1.63
C ARG A 53 7.60 -10.39 -0.47
#